data_AF-A0A3P7LFT6-F1
#
_entry.id   AF-A0A3P7LFT6-F1
#
_cell.length_a   1.000
_cell.length_b   1.000
_cell.length_c   1.000
_cell.angle_alpha   90.00
_cell.angle_beta   90.00
_cell.angle_gamma   90.00
#
_symmetry.space_group_name_H-M   'P 1'
#
loop_
_entity.id
_entity.type
_entity.pdbx_description
1 polymer ?
#
loop_
_entity_poly.entity_id
_entity_poly.type
_entity_poly.pdbx_seq_one_letter_code
_entity_poly.pdbx_strand_id
1 'polypeptide(L)'
;SDQFHPELYPPTRGPTPAASLAEWQAGLDVVPVQLQLRPGQLTSTSKPVLLKGRSGSPKLITSDANNDKKFRFLSQITRPDYRAVEEREDCEEITKLIELTHRIHEGRRSNRYRYFLAS
;
A
#
# COMPACT_ATOMS: atom_id res chain seq x y z
N SER A 1 24.49 2.46 17.36
CA SER A 1 23.28 2.82 18.11
C SER A 1 22.09 2.59 17.20
N ASP A 2 21.54 1.38 17.19
CA ASP A 2 20.50 0.94 16.24
C ASP A 2 19.27 0.39 16.98
N GLN A 3 19.13 0.77 18.25
CA GLN A 3 18.07 0.27 19.13
C GLN A 3 16.84 1.15 19.01
N PHE A 4 15.66 0.52 19.01
CA PHE A 4 14.39 1.22 18.96
C PHE A 4 14.13 2.00 20.26
N HIS A 5 13.69 3.26 20.11
CA HIS A 5 13.44 4.23 21.17
C HIS A 5 11.94 4.49 21.35
N PRO A 6 11.23 3.73 22.21
CA PRO A 6 9.77 3.81 22.32
C PRO A 6 9.23 5.18 22.74
N GLU A 7 10.02 5.97 23.46
CA GLU A 7 9.68 7.31 23.94
C GLU A 7 9.46 8.32 22.80
N LEU A 8 10.08 8.10 21.63
CA LEU A 8 9.92 8.94 20.46
C LEU A 8 8.64 8.62 19.66
N TYR A 9 8.01 7.48 19.93
CA TYR A 9 6.87 6.96 19.17
C TYR A 9 5.64 6.80 20.06
N PRO A 10 4.95 7.91 20.41
CA PRO A 10 3.70 7.84 21.17
C PRO A 10 2.61 7.07 20.40
N PRO A 11 1.52 6.65 21.05
CA PRO A 11 0.37 6.07 20.35
C PRO A 11 -0.11 7.00 19.22
N THR A 12 -0.18 6.48 17.99
CA THR A 12 -0.55 7.23 16.78
C THR A 12 -1.88 6.75 16.23
N ARG A 13 -2.49 7.50 15.29
CA ARG A 13 -3.76 7.10 14.67
C ARG A 13 -3.54 5.88 13.78
N GLY A 14 -4.29 4.81 14.05
CA GLY A 14 -4.27 3.58 13.26
C GLY A 14 -5.11 3.68 11.98
N PRO A 15 -5.01 2.66 11.10
CA PRO A 15 -5.76 2.62 9.84
C PRO A 15 -7.25 2.26 10.02
N THR A 16 -7.66 1.80 11.20
CA THR A 16 -9.03 1.38 11.49
C THR A 16 -9.90 2.60 11.79
N PRO A 17 -11.04 2.78 11.11
CA PRO A 17 -11.98 3.85 11.43
C PRO A 17 -12.58 3.65 12.83
N ALA A 18 -12.72 4.74 13.59
CA ALA A 18 -13.32 4.71 14.93
C ALA A 18 -14.85 4.73 14.92
N ALA A 19 -15.43 5.20 13.82
CA ALA A 19 -16.87 5.24 13.59
C ALA A 19 -17.18 4.90 12.14
N SER A 20 -18.36 4.34 11.91
CA SER A 20 -18.92 4.20 10.57
C SER A 20 -19.39 5.55 10.02
N LEU A 21 -19.64 5.60 8.71
CA LEU A 21 -20.16 6.81 8.06
C LEU A 21 -21.51 7.24 8.64
N ALA A 22 -22.42 6.28 8.88
CA ALA A 22 -23.76 6.56 9.40
C ALA A 22 -23.71 7.14 10.82
N GLU A 23 -22.85 6.61 11.67
CA GLU A 23 -22.64 7.11 13.03
C GLU A 23 -22.08 8.53 13.03
N TRP A 24 -21.05 8.79 12.21
CA TRP A 24 -20.48 10.12 12.08
C TRP A 24 -21.51 11.14 11.55
N GLN A 25 -22.32 10.75 10.56
CA GLN A 25 -23.43 11.57 10.05
C GLN A 25 -24.51 11.85 11.10
N ALA A 26 -24.73 10.92 12.02
CA ALA A 26 -25.62 11.10 13.16
C ALA A 26 -25.02 12.02 14.26
N GLY A 27 -23.82 12.56 14.05
CA GLY A 27 -23.15 13.47 14.98
C GLY A 27 -22.26 12.77 16.00
N LEU A 28 -21.97 11.47 15.83
CA LEU A 28 -21.06 10.76 16.72
C LEU A 28 -19.61 11.27 16.51
N ASP A 29 -19.02 11.81 17.58
CA ASP A 29 -17.62 12.24 17.63
C ASP A 29 -16.83 11.31 18.55
N VAL A 30 -15.91 10.53 17.96
CA VAL A 30 -15.14 9.50 18.67
C VAL A 30 -13.67 9.65 18.34
N VAL A 31 -12.82 9.49 19.36
CA VAL A 31 -11.38 9.54 19.21
C VAL A 31 -10.87 8.44 18.27
N PRO A 32 -9.86 8.71 17.42
CA PRO A 32 -9.32 7.70 16.52
C PRO A 32 -8.76 6.48 17.26
N VAL A 33 -8.94 5.30 16.66
CA VAL A 33 -8.30 4.07 17.15
C VAL A 33 -6.78 4.25 17.12
N GLN A 34 -6.13 4.05 18.26
CA GLN A 34 -4.69 4.25 18.40
C GLN A 34 -3.89 2.98 18.13
N LEU A 35 -2.64 3.18 17.70
CA LEU A 35 -1.68 2.21 17.23
C LEU A 35 -0.31 2.50 17.88
N GLN A 36 0.36 1.46 18.39
CA GLN A 36 1.74 1.52 18.87
C GLN A 36 2.71 1.16 17.75
N LEU A 37 3.67 2.03 17.47
CA LEU A 37 4.65 1.84 16.38
C LEU A 37 5.87 1.06 16.89
N ARG A 38 5.70 -0.23 17.19
CA ARG A 38 6.83 -1.10 17.58
C ARG A 38 7.35 -1.88 16.37
N PRO A 39 8.68 -2.03 16.21
CA PRO A 39 9.25 -2.86 15.16
C PRO A 39 8.71 -4.30 15.24
N GLY A 40 8.38 -4.88 14.09
CA GLY A 40 7.84 -6.25 13.99
C GLY A 40 6.36 -6.40 14.36
N GLN A 41 5.67 -5.34 14.80
CA GLN A 41 4.24 -5.39 15.05
C GLN A 41 3.47 -5.28 13.73
N LEU A 42 2.82 -6.36 13.31
CA LEU A 42 1.97 -6.38 12.12
C LEU A 42 0.71 -5.54 12.38
N THR A 43 0.64 -4.35 11.81
CA THR A 43 -0.57 -3.53 11.82
C THR A 43 -1.49 -4.04 10.72
N SER A 44 -2.62 -4.64 11.08
CA SER A 44 -3.65 -5.00 10.10
C SER A 44 -4.04 -3.75 9.33
N THR A 45 -3.70 -3.71 8.04
CA THR A 45 -4.17 -2.67 7.14
C THR A 45 -5.44 -3.22 6.51
N SER A 46 -6.58 -2.63 6.84
CA SER A 46 -7.83 -2.89 6.13
C SER A 46 -7.65 -2.43 4.69
N LYS A 47 -7.15 -3.33 3.83
CA LYS A 47 -7.04 -3.05 2.39
C LYS A 47 -8.45 -2.78 1.88
N PRO A 48 -8.70 -1.69 1.14
CA PRO A 48 -9.98 -1.52 0.47
C PRO A 48 -10.16 -2.69 -0.49
N VAL A 49 -11.10 -3.59 -0.17
CA VAL A 49 -11.42 -4.74 -1.01
C VAL A 49 -12.34 -4.26 -2.12
N LEU A 50 -11.84 -4.29 -3.36
CA LEU A 50 -12.70 -4.09 -4.53
C LEU A 50 -13.56 -5.35 -4.70
N LEU A 51 -14.82 -5.29 -4.26
CA LEU A 51 -15.82 -6.33 -4.55
C LEU A 51 -16.20 -6.25 -6.03
N LYS A 52 -15.37 -6.80 -6.92
CA LYS A 52 -15.71 -6.91 -8.34
C LYS A 52 -16.38 -8.27 -8.59
N GLY A 53 -17.68 -8.35 -8.31
CA GLY A 53 -18.50 -9.50 -8.68
C GLY A 53 -18.78 -9.50 -10.18
N ARG A 54 -18.23 -10.46 -10.92
CA ARG A 54 -18.77 -10.84 -12.25
C ARG A 54 -19.79 -11.94 -11.95
N SER A 55 -21.08 -11.60 -11.97
CA SER A 55 -22.22 -12.45 -11.56
C SER A 55 -22.53 -12.44 -10.04
N GLY A 56 -23.29 -11.43 -9.61
CA GLY A 56 -24.27 -11.49 -8.52
C GLY A 56 -23.82 -11.88 -7.10
N SER A 57 -22.55 -12.24 -6.88
CA SER A 57 -22.03 -12.64 -5.58
C SER A 57 -20.69 -11.95 -5.33
N PRO A 58 -20.53 -11.22 -4.22
CA PRO A 58 -19.25 -10.66 -3.83
C PRO A 58 -18.35 -11.80 -3.35
N LYS A 59 -17.56 -12.38 -4.25
CA LYS A 59 -16.57 -13.39 -3.87
C LYS A 59 -15.30 -12.70 -3.41
N LEU A 60 -14.92 -12.94 -2.16
CA LEU A 60 -13.71 -12.43 -1.54
C LEU A 60 -12.50 -13.10 -2.21
N ILE A 61 -11.78 -12.39 -3.09
CA ILE A 61 -10.50 -12.87 -3.64
C ILE A 61 -9.43 -12.58 -2.57
N THR A 62 -9.31 -13.46 -1.58
CA THR A 62 -8.33 -13.34 -0.48
C THR A 62 -6.92 -13.76 -0.89
N SER A 63 -6.79 -14.72 -1.80
CA SER A 63 -5.53 -15.33 -2.20
C SER A 63 -5.31 -15.21 -3.71
N ASP A 64 -4.90 -14.03 -4.14
CA ASP A 64 -4.18 -13.89 -5.42
C ASP A 64 -2.69 -14.10 -5.12
N ALA A 65 -1.96 -14.79 -5.98
CA ALA A 65 -0.50 -14.93 -5.90
C ALA A 65 0.19 -13.56 -5.73
N ASN A 66 -0.43 -12.49 -6.21
CA ASN A 66 -0.01 -11.11 -5.97
C ASN A 66 -0.07 -10.70 -4.47
N ASN A 67 -1.10 -11.13 -3.75
CA ASN A 67 -1.26 -10.87 -2.32
C ASN A 67 -0.17 -11.61 -1.52
N ASP A 68 0.10 -12.87 -1.85
CA ASP A 68 1.15 -13.68 -1.20
C ASP A 68 2.54 -13.07 -1.41
N LYS A 69 2.86 -12.61 -2.63
CA LYS A 69 4.10 -11.89 -2.91
C LYS A 69 4.21 -10.61 -2.09
N LYS A 70 3.12 -9.85 -1.97
CA LYS A 70 3.08 -8.63 -1.16
C LYS A 70 3.26 -8.94 0.33
N PHE A 71 2.64 -10.00 0.86
CA PHE A 71 2.83 -10.40 2.26
C PHE A 71 4.26 -10.85 2.53
N ARG A 72 4.86 -11.65 1.65
CA ARG A 72 6.29 -12.02 1.76
C ARG A 72 7.18 -10.79 1.75
N PHE A 73 6.95 -9.84 0.84
CA PHE A 73 7.68 -8.58 0.79
C PHE A 73 7.53 -7.77 2.08
N LEU A 74 6.30 -7.57 2.58
CA LEU A 74 6.03 -6.78 3.79
C LEU A 74 6.52 -7.45 5.09
N SER A 75 6.68 -8.77 5.11
CA SER A 75 7.23 -9.49 6.25
C SER A 75 8.76 -9.38 6.36
N GLN A 76 9.44 -8.96 5.30
CA GLN A 76 10.89 -8.81 5.28
C GLN A 76 11.29 -7.38 5.66
N ILE A 77 12.35 -7.26 6.46
CA ILE A 77 12.95 -5.96 6.76
C ILE A 77 13.59 -5.44 5.48
N THR A 78 13.07 -4.33 4.95
CA THR A 78 13.66 -3.66 3.78
C THR A 78 14.99 -3.03 4.20
N ARG A 79 16.08 -3.38 3.51
CA ARG A 79 17.39 -2.74 3.67
C ARG A 79 17.64 -1.83 2.46
N PRO A 80 17.36 -0.52 2.56
CA PRO A 80 17.59 0.39 1.45
C PRO A 80 19.08 0.51 1.13
N ASP A 81 19.44 0.34 -0.14
CA ASP A 81 20.77 0.66 -0.66
C ASP A 81 20.73 2.08 -1.25
N TYR A 82 21.57 2.97 -0.70
CA TYR A 82 21.62 4.38 -1.05
C TYR A 82 22.78 4.73 -2.00
N ARG A 83 23.58 3.75 -2.44
CA ARG A 83 24.61 3.97 -3.47
C ARG A 83 23.97 4.43 -4.78
N ALA A 84 24.76 5.09 -5.63
CA ALA A 84 24.29 5.48 -6.95
C ALA A 84 23.94 4.21 -7.76
N VAL A 85 22.97 4.30 -8.69
CA VAL A 85 22.50 3.12 -9.44
C VAL A 85 23.65 2.50 -10.22
N GLU A 86 24.55 3.34 -10.72
CA GLU A 86 25.74 2.99 -11.50
C GLU A 86 26.77 2.18 -10.68
N GLU A 87 26.73 2.29 -9.35
CA GLU A 87 27.69 1.65 -8.42
C GLU A 87 27.18 0.31 -7.85
N ARG A 88 25.97 -0.11 -8.25
CA ARG A 88 25.32 -1.32 -7.73
C ARG A 88 25.48 -2.51 -8.67
N GLU A 89 25.51 -3.72 -8.12
CA GLU A 89 25.59 -4.95 -8.91
C GLU A 89 24.34 -5.19 -9.79
N ASP A 90 23.19 -4.62 -9.40
CA ASP A 90 21.89 -4.75 -10.07
C ASP A 90 21.55 -3.59 -11.02
N CYS A 91 22.54 -2.75 -11.39
CA CYS A 91 22.35 -1.52 -12.16
C CYS A 91 21.60 -1.72 -13.50
N GLU A 92 21.92 -2.79 -14.23
CA GLU A 92 21.28 -3.11 -15.51
C GLU A 92 19.79 -3.47 -15.34
N GLU A 93 19.46 -4.22 -14.30
CA GLU A 93 18.09 -4.64 -14.01
C GLU A 93 17.24 -3.45 -13.56
N ILE A 94 17.80 -2.60 -12.69
CA ILE A 94 17.17 -1.35 -12.25
C ILE A 94 16.86 -0.46 -13.45
N THR A 95 17.82 -0.30 -14.36
CA THR A 95 17.64 0.53 -15.56
C THR A 95 16.49 0.01 -16.43
N LYS A 96 16.45 -1.30 -16.70
CA LYS A 96 15.35 -1.93 -17.45
C LYS A 96 13.99 -1.74 -16.77
N LEU A 97 13.93 -1.82 -15.44
CA LEU A 97 12.70 -1.59 -14.67
C LEU A 97 12.23 -0.14 -14.75
N ILE A 98 13.15 0.82 -14.70
CA ILE A 98 12.84 2.25 -14.87
C ILE A 98 12.25 2.51 -16.26
N GLU A 99 12.88 1.99 -17.32
CA GLU A 99 12.39 2.12 -18.69
C GLU A 99 11.00 1.48 -18.87
N LEU A 100 10.80 0.28 -18.34
CA LEU A 100 9.51 -0.41 -18.39
C LEU A 100 8.42 0.39 -17.67
N THR A 101 8.75 0.94 -16.49
CA THR A 101 7.83 1.76 -15.69
C THR A 101 7.42 3.02 -16.45
N HIS A 102 8.36 3.69 -17.10
CA HIS A 102 8.09 4.84 -17.95
C HIS A 102 7.16 4.47 -19.12
N ARG A 103 7.45 3.37 -19.81
CA ARG A 103 6.62 2.86 -20.92
C ARG A 103 5.18 2.57 -20.50
N ILE A 104 5.00 1.93 -19.33
CA ILE A 104 3.67 1.66 -18.77
C ILE A 104 2.95 2.96 -18.42
N HIS A 105 3.65 3.92 -17.83
CA HIS A 105 3.06 5.22 -17.49
C HIS A 105 2.53 5.94 -18.73
N GLU A 106 3.34 6.02 -19.79
CA GLU A 106 2.98 6.63 -21.06
C GLU A 106 1.80 5.90 -21.73
N GLY A 107 1.82 4.57 -21.75
CA GLY A 107 0.70 3.76 -22.24
C GLY A 107 -0.61 4.04 -21.48
N ARG A 108 -0.54 4.20 -20.14
CA ARG A 108 -1.72 4.53 -19.31
C ARG A 108 -2.20 5.98 -19.49
N ARG A 109 -1.31 6.94 -19.74
CA ARG A 109 -1.69 8.32 -20.11
C ARG A 109 -2.41 8.31 -21.45
N SER A 110 -1.82 7.70 -22.47
CA SER A 110 -2.40 7.60 -23.82
C SER A 110 -3.78 6.93 -23.80
N ASN A 111 -3.93 5.84 -23.03
CA ASN A 111 -5.21 5.14 -22.93
C ASN A 111 -6.28 6.00 -22.22
N ARG A 112 -5.93 6.81 -21.22
CA ARG A 112 -6.88 7.73 -20.57
C ARG A 112 -7.42 8.82 -21.51
N TYR A 113 -6.60 9.33 -22.44
CA TYR A 113 -7.06 10.34 -23.41
C TYR A 113 -7.99 9.74 -24.48
N ARG A 114 -7.80 8.47 -24.85
CA ARG A 114 -8.70 7.77 -25.80
C ARG A 114 -10.13 7.61 -25.28
N TYR A 115 -10.31 7.39 -23.98
CA TYR A 115 -11.65 7.30 -23.39
C TYR A 115 -12.30 8.67 -23.14
N PHE A 116 -11.53 9.76 -23.16
CA PHE A 116 -12.05 11.11 -22.92
C PHE A 116 -12.52 11.81 -24.22
N LEU A 117 -11.95 11.46 -25.38
CA LEU A 117 -12.33 12.02 -26.69
C LEU A 117 -13.43 11.21 -27.41
N ALA A 118 -13.85 10.08 -26.85
CA ALA A 118 -14.87 9.19 -27.40
C ALA A 118 -16.22 9.29 -26.65
N SER A 119 -16.45 10.36 -25.88
CA SER A 119 -17.71 10.67 -25.19
C SER A 119 -18.20 12.06 -25.58
#